data_AF-A0A8S3EE02-F1
#
_entry.id   AF-A0A8S3EE02-F1
#
_cell.length_a   1.000
_cell.length_b   1.000
_cell.length_c   1.000
_cell.angle_alpha   90.00
_cell.angle_beta   90.00
_cell.angle_gamma   90.00
#
_symmetry.space_group_name_H-M   'P 1'
#
loop_
_entity.id
_entity.type
_entity.pdbx_description
1 polymer ?
#
loop_
_entity_poly.entity_id
_entity_poly.type
_entity_poly.pdbx_seq_one_letter_code
_entity_poly.pdbx_strand_id
1 'polypeptide(L)'
;MRDQCDSNIDLKTQELIRRIKNEQPAPTEEPIPSPLTFFEPIKQKYLRDDRIKRMMNEEKSFPIEQSYINLALVETKEQQEIEKKLKYEHNQILGTFEEIYGAKTSVDVEDIFGKCKDQIKKVLMLGRAGIGKSTFCQYVTYRWAKGEIWSQI
;
A
#
# COMPACT_ATOMS: atom_id res chain seq x y z
N MET A 1 13.73 -65.75 -38.49
CA MET A 1 13.99 -65.47 -37.06
C MET A 1 14.47 -64.02 -36.90
N ARG A 2 13.71 -63.03 -37.43
CA ARG A 2 14.05 -61.60 -37.33
C ARG A 2 12.84 -60.68 -37.05
N ASP A 3 11.61 -61.20 -37.01
CA ASP A 3 10.40 -60.37 -36.96
C ASP A 3 9.81 -60.15 -35.54
N GLN A 4 10.38 -60.79 -34.51
CA GLN A 4 9.81 -60.75 -33.16
C GLN A 4 10.40 -59.63 -32.27
N CYS A 5 11.61 -59.15 -32.59
CA CYS A 5 12.21 -58.00 -31.90
C CYS A 5 11.60 -56.66 -32.34
N ASP A 6 11.34 -56.49 -33.64
CA ASP A 6 10.92 -55.21 -34.19
C ASP A 6 9.49 -54.84 -33.76
N SER A 7 8.58 -55.83 -33.68
CA SER A 7 7.22 -55.58 -33.15
C SER A 7 7.21 -55.20 -31.68
N ASN A 8 8.17 -55.69 -30.89
CA ASN A 8 8.27 -55.41 -29.46
C ASN A 8 8.81 -53.98 -29.21
N ILE A 9 9.69 -53.51 -30.09
CA ILE A 9 10.18 -52.13 -30.06
C ILE A 9 9.07 -51.16 -30.46
N ASP A 10 8.28 -51.47 -31.48
CA ASP A 10 7.17 -50.63 -31.92
C ASP A 10 6.08 -50.53 -30.84
N LEU A 11 5.71 -51.66 -30.20
CA LEU A 11 4.79 -51.69 -29.07
C LEU A 11 5.27 -50.85 -27.89
N LYS A 12 6.56 -50.92 -27.54
CA LYS A 12 7.14 -50.11 -26.46
C LYS A 12 7.19 -48.63 -26.81
N THR A 13 7.41 -48.31 -28.09
CA THR A 13 7.43 -46.93 -28.60
C THR A 13 6.03 -46.33 -28.55
N GLN A 14 5.01 -47.08 -28.98
CA GLN A 14 3.60 -46.68 -28.89
C GLN A 14 3.17 -46.47 -27.44
N GLU A 15 3.58 -47.34 -26.51
CA GLU A 15 3.25 -47.20 -25.08
C GLU A 15 3.95 -46.00 -24.44
N LEU A 16 5.19 -45.69 -24.82
CA LEU A 16 5.89 -44.46 -24.40
C LEU A 16 5.19 -43.21 -24.93
N ILE A 17 4.79 -43.18 -26.20
CA ILE A 17 4.03 -42.07 -26.80
C ILE A 17 2.69 -41.89 -26.08
N ARG A 18 2.01 -42.99 -25.73
CA ARG A 18 0.75 -42.94 -24.98
C ARG A 18 0.94 -42.38 -23.57
N ARG A 19 2.04 -42.70 -22.91
CA ARG A 19 2.39 -42.15 -21.58
C ARG A 19 2.70 -40.67 -21.64
N ILE A 20 3.49 -40.22 -22.62
CA ILE A 20 3.81 -38.80 -22.83
C ILE A 20 2.55 -37.98 -23.17
N LYS A 21 1.58 -38.55 -23.91
CA LYS A 21 0.31 -37.88 -24.20
C LYS A 21 -0.66 -37.83 -23.02
N ASN A 22 -0.54 -38.75 -22.06
CA ASN A 22 -1.40 -38.84 -20.88
C ASN A 22 -0.79 -38.20 -19.64
N GLU A 23 0.51 -37.88 -19.64
CA GLU A 23 1.09 -36.93 -18.71
C GLU A 23 0.44 -35.57 -19.01
N GLN A 24 -0.36 -35.09 -18.05
CA GLN A 24 -0.85 -33.72 -18.10
C GLN A 24 0.36 -32.79 -18.29
N PRO A 25 0.26 -31.75 -19.12
CA PRO A 25 1.30 -30.73 -19.12
C PRO A 25 1.51 -30.29 -17.68
N ALA A 26 2.78 -30.18 -17.27
CA ALA A 26 3.14 -29.59 -15.98
C ALA A 26 2.24 -28.37 -15.74
N PRO A 27 1.72 -28.16 -14.51
CA PRO A 27 0.84 -27.03 -14.25
C PRO A 27 1.50 -25.80 -14.84
N THR A 28 0.81 -25.21 -15.81
CA THR A 28 1.22 -24.04 -16.59
C THR A 28 2.01 -23.14 -15.67
N GLU A 29 3.29 -22.90 -16.00
CA GLU A 29 4.16 -21.98 -15.27
C GLU A 29 3.30 -20.80 -14.81
N GLU A 30 3.09 -20.67 -13.49
CA GLU A 30 2.35 -19.53 -12.99
C GLU A 30 3.05 -18.30 -13.56
N PRO A 31 2.33 -17.42 -14.29
CA PRO A 31 2.97 -16.30 -14.95
C PRO A 31 3.70 -15.53 -13.85
N ILE A 32 5.02 -15.38 -14.01
CA ILE A 32 5.88 -14.66 -13.07
C ILE A 32 5.11 -13.39 -12.70
N PRO A 33 4.69 -13.23 -11.43
CA PRO A 33 3.81 -12.16 -11.05
C PRO A 33 4.48 -10.85 -11.44
N SER A 34 3.91 -10.17 -12.43
CA SER A 34 4.40 -8.84 -12.82
C SER A 34 4.47 -7.97 -11.55
N PRO A 35 5.40 -7.02 -11.43
CA PRO A 35 5.54 -6.20 -10.22
C PRO A 35 4.21 -5.59 -9.74
N LEU A 36 3.29 -5.33 -10.69
CA LEU A 36 1.93 -4.83 -10.46
C LEU A 36 1.03 -5.80 -9.67
N THR A 37 1.22 -7.12 -9.80
CA THR A 37 0.44 -8.12 -9.07
C THR A 37 0.83 -8.26 -7.61
N PHE A 38 1.99 -7.76 -7.19
CA PHE A 38 2.43 -7.83 -5.79
C PHE A 38 1.51 -7.03 -4.86
N PHE A 39 1.07 -5.85 -5.31
CA PHE A 39 0.22 -4.98 -4.50
C PHE A 39 -1.27 -5.34 -4.58
N GLU A 40 -1.68 -6.18 -5.52
CA GLU A 40 -3.10 -6.49 -5.75
C GLU A 40 -3.79 -7.06 -4.50
N PRO A 41 -3.22 -8.04 -3.76
CA PRO A 41 -3.82 -8.53 -2.53
C PRO A 41 -3.97 -7.44 -1.46
N ILE A 42 -3.03 -6.50 -1.41
CA ILE A 42 -3.04 -5.36 -0.48
C ILE A 42 -4.16 -4.40 -0.87
N LYS A 43 -4.28 -4.03 -2.16
CA LYS A 43 -5.37 -3.20 -2.67
C LYS A 43 -6.72 -3.82 -2.35
N GLN A 44 -6.89 -5.11 -2.66
CA GLN A 44 -8.11 -5.86 -2.39
C GLN A 44 -8.48 -5.90 -0.90
N LYS A 45 -7.49 -5.87 0.00
CA LYS A 45 -7.76 -5.76 1.44
C LYS A 45 -8.32 -4.39 1.80
N TYR A 46 -7.70 -3.31 1.35
CA TYR A 46 -8.17 -1.94 1.63
C TYR A 46 -9.50 -1.60 0.96
N LEU A 47 -9.78 -2.18 -0.21
CA LEU A 47 -11.09 -2.04 -0.86
C LEU A 47 -12.20 -2.80 -0.12
N ARG A 48 -11.87 -3.93 0.53
CA ARG A 48 -12.81 -4.67 1.39
C ARG A 48 -13.02 -3.99 2.74
N ASP A 49 -11.97 -3.42 3.30
CA ASP A 49 -11.99 -2.68 4.57
C ASP A 49 -12.28 -1.17 4.32
N ASP A 50 -13.35 -0.87 3.57
CA ASP A 50 -13.71 0.49 3.16
C ASP A 50 -14.40 1.33 4.26
N ARG A 51 -14.40 0.82 5.49
CA ARG A 51 -15.11 1.42 6.64
C ARG A 51 -14.20 1.67 7.82
N ILE A 52 -14.41 2.81 8.47
CA ILE A 52 -13.77 3.17 9.72
C ILE A 52 -14.61 2.62 10.87
N LYS A 53 -14.05 1.64 11.59
CA LYS A 53 -14.65 1.09 12.82
C LYS A 53 -14.48 2.08 13.97
N ARG A 54 -15.53 2.29 14.78
CA ARG A 54 -15.38 3.06 16.02
C ARG A 54 -14.65 2.22 17.07
N MET A 55 -13.74 2.85 17.81
CA MET A 55 -13.01 2.18 18.90
C MET A 55 -13.94 1.60 19.98
N MET A 56 -15.06 2.25 20.25
CA MET A 56 -15.97 1.87 21.35
C MET A 56 -17.16 1.01 20.88
N ASN A 57 -17.33 0.80 19.57
CA ASN A 57 -18.43 0.02 19.01
C ASN A 57 -18.12 -0.36 17.56
N GLU A 58 -17.56 -1.55 17.33
CA GLU A 58 -17.16 -2.01 16.00
C GLU A 58 -18.34 -2.24 15.05
N GLU A 59 -19.54 -2.52 15.57
CA GLU A 59 -20.75 -2.69 14.76
C GLU A 59 -21.18 -1.37 14.10
N LYS A 60 -20.82 -0.24 14.71
CA LYS A 60 -20.99 1.08 14.12
C LYS A 60 -19.72 1.47 13.35
N SER A 61 -19.76 1.23 12.05
CA SER A 61 -18.73 1.64 11.11
C SER A 61 -19.28 2.63 10.08
N PHE A 62 -18.42 3.53 9.60
CA PHE A 62 -18.79 4.55 8.61
C PHE A 62 -17.93 4.37 7.35
N PRO A 63 -18.48 4.60 6.14
CA PRO A 63 -17.67 4.61 4.92
C PRO A 63 -16.51 5.59 5.05
N ILE A 64 -15.32 5.19 4.63
CA ILE A 64 -14.10 6.01 4.70
C ILE A 64 -14.33 7.37 4.01
N GLU A 65 -14.99 7.38 2.86
CA GLU A 65 -15.31 8.57 2.07
C GLU A 65 -16.19 9.58 2.81
N GLN A 66 -17.12 9.09 3.63
CA GLN A 66 -18.05 9.90 4.41
C GLN A 66 -17.44 10.35 5.74
N SER A 67 -16.34 9.71 6.17
CA SER A 67 -15.69 9.94 7.46
C SER A 67 -14.49 10.87 7.37
N TYR A 68 -13.97 11.08 6.16
CA TYR A 68 -12.90 12.03 5.93
C TYR A 68 -13.45 13.45 5.92
N ILE A 69 -13.09 14.22 6.93
CA ILE A 69 -13.34 15.66 7.00
C ILE A 69 -12.10 16.35 6.45
N ASN A 70 -12.27 17.36 5.59
CA ASN A 70 -11.20 18.12 4.95
C ASN A 70 -10.08 18.51 5.94
N LEU A 71 -9.01 17.71 5.98
CA LEU A 71 -7.81 18.00 6.77
C LEU A 71 -6.86 18.79 5.87
N ALA A 72 -6.45 19.98 6.32
CA ALA A 72 -5.42 20.74 5.62
C ALA A 72 -4.04 20.17 6.00
N LEU A 73 -3.33 19.60 5.02
CA LEU A 73 -1.90 19.33 5.17
C LEU A 73 -1.14 20.62 4.95
N VAL A 74 -0.18 20.85 5.82
CA VAL A 74 0.60 22.07 5.82
C VAL A 74 2.06 21.69 5.84
N GLU A 75 2.83 22.25 4.92
CA GLU A 75 4.28 22.21 4.99
C GLU A 75 4.78 23.31 5.94
N THR A 76 5.57 22.91 6.92
CA THR A 76 6.27 23.81 7.85
C THR A 76 7.73 23.87 7.45
N LYS A 77 8.14 24.96 6.81
CA LYS A 77 9.50 25.12 6.27
C LYS A 77 10.61 25.27 7.32
N GLU A 78 10.32 25.27 8.64
CA GLU A 78 11.32 25.53 9.69
C GLU A 78 11.17 24.64 10.96
N GLN A 79 10.59 23.44 10.86
CA GLN A 79 10.35 22.62 12.07
C GLN A 79 11.58 21.89 12.64
N GLN A 80 12.65 21.71 11.86
CA GLN A 80 13.84 20.97 12.31
C GLN A 80 14.64 21.74 13.39
N GLU A 81 14.60 23.07 13.40
CA GLU A 81 15.23 23.88 14.45
C GLU A 81 14.37 23.98 15.71
N ILE A 82 13.05 24.03 15.54
CA ILE A 82 12.05 24.05 16.63
C ILE A 82 12.09 22.73 17.41
N GLU A 83 12.20 21.57 16.75
CA GLU A 83 12.34 20.28 17.44
C GLU A 83 13.65 20.13 18.23
N LYS A 84 14.77 20.72 17.75
CA LYS A 84 16.03 20.74 18.50
C LYS A 84 15.89 21.54 19.80
N LYS A 85 15.12 22.63 19.80
CA LYS A 85 14.79 23.38 21.02
C LYS A 85 13.81 22.62 21.93
N LEU A 86 12.78 22.00 21.37
CA LEU A 86 11.73 21.29 22.14
C LEU A 86 12.21 20.00 22.82
N LYS A 87 13.27 19.34 22.34
CA LYS A 87 13.89 18.20 23.03
C LYS A 87 14.54 18.59 24.38
N TYR A 88 14.91 19.85 24.56
CA TYR A 88 15.52 20.32 25.81
C TYR A 88 14.48 20.78 26.85
N GLU A 89 13.24 21.06 26.44
CA GLU A 89 12.20 21.66 27.30
C GLU A 89 10.96 20.78 27.43
N HIS A 90 11.13 19.49 27.75
CA HIS A 90 10.02 18.54 27.85
C HIS A 90 9.00 18.84 28.99
N ASN A 91 9.19 19.89 29.79
CA ASN A 91 8.45 20.07 31.05
C ASN A 91 7.64 21.36 31.22
N GLN A 92 7.60 22.27 30.26
CA GLN A 92 6.82 23.51 30.44
C GLN A 92 5.97 23.83 29.21
N ILE A 93 4.72 23.36 29.28
CA ILE A 93 3.53 23.98 28.70
C ILE A 93 3.75 24.55 27.29
N LEU A 94 3.50 23.70 26.28
CA LEU A 94 2.94 24.02 24.95
C LEU A 94 2.90 25.54 24.64
N GLY A 95 4.09 26.12 24.45
CA GLY A 95 4.31 27.56 24.49
C GLY A 95 3.77 28.22 23.22
N THR A 96 2.70 29.00 23.41
CA THR A 96 2.22 30.07 22.54
C THR A 96 1.71 29.69 21.14
N PHE A 97 0.38 29.84 21.04
CA PHE A 97 -0.51 29.73 19.90
C PHE A 97 0.01 30.31 18.56
N GLU A 98 0.95 31.26 18.57
CA GLU A 98 1.54 31.92 17.39
C GLU A 98 2.59 31.08 16.65
N GLU A 99 3.28 30.14 17.31
CA GLU A 99 4.27 29.26 16.64
C GLU A 99 3.60 28.26 15.67
N ILE A 100 2.26 28.15 15.77
CA ILE A 100 1.38 27.37 14.89
C ILE A 100 0.97 28.18 13.64
N TYR A 101 1.31 29.47 13.49
CA TYR A 101 0.89 30.34 12.37
C TYR A 101 2.02 30.82 11.45
N GLY A 102 3.22 30.23 11.51
CA GLY A 102 4.23 30.46 10.45
C GLY A 102 3.64 30.15 9.06
N ALA A 103 4.04 30.86 8.01
CA ALA A 103 3.41 30.80 6.68
C ALA A 103 3.22 29.34 6.20
N LYS A 104 1.96 28.89 6.24
CA LYS A 104 1.53 27.53 5.97
C LYS A 104 1.19 27.41 4.50
N THR A 105 1.96 26.66 3.72
CA THR A 105 1.53 26.28 2.37
C THR A 105 0.72 25.00 2.47
N SER A 106 -0.51 25.01 1.95
CA SER A 106 -1.31 23.80 1.81
C SER A 106 -0.61 22.82 0.88
N VAL A 107 -0.68 21.53 1.21
CA VAL A 107 -0.15 20.44 0.40
C VAL A 107 -1.30 19.56 -0.04
N ASP A 108 -1.44 19.35 -1.33
CA ASP A 108 -2.39 18.39 -1.88
C ASP A 108 -1.89 16.96 -1.64
N VAL A 109 -2.82 16.03 -1.46
CA VAL A 109 -2.48 14.64 -1.07
C VAL A 109 -1.62 13.99 -2.14
N GLU A 110 -1.96 14.23 -3.39
CA GLU A 110 -1.28 13.73 -4.58
C GLU A 110 0.20 14.13 -4.60
N ASP A 111 0.51 15.31 -4.06
CA ASP A 111 1.83 15.93 -4.06
C ASP A 111 2.63 15.72 -2.76
N ILE A 112 2.11 14.95 -1.79
CA ILE A 112 2.80 14.65 -0.52
C ILE A 112 4.23 14.14 -0.75
N PHE A 113 4.43 13.35 -1.81
CA PHE A 113 5.73 12.81 -2.19
C PHE A 113 6.45 13.61 -3.28
N GLY A 114 5.85 14.70 -3.80
CA GLY A 114 6.44 15.49 -4.89
C GLY A 114 7.80 16.12 -4.54
N LYS A 115 8.04 16.36 -3.24
CA LYS A 115 9.33 16.89 -2.72
C LYS A 115 10.28 15.81 -2.21
N CYS A 116 9.84 14.56 -2.18
CA CYS A 116 10.67 13.40 -1.90
C CYS A 116 11.56 13.11 -3.12
N LYS A 117 12.60 13.92 -3.33
CA LYS A 117 13.69 13.58 -4.26
C LYS A 117 14.35 12.28 -3.79
N ASP A 118 15.09 11.59 -4.67
CA ASP A 118 15.65 10.23 -4.51
C ASP A 118 16.31 9.89 -3.15
N GLN A 119 16.68 10.90 -2.36
CA GLN A 119 17.29 10.78 -1.04
C GLN A 119 16.29 10.71 0.14
N ILE A 120 15.06 11.24 0.02
CA ILE A 120 14.10 11.31 1.12
C ILE A 120 12.90 10.41 0.81
N LYS A 121 12.87 9.22 1.42
CA LYS A 121 11.81 8.21 1.22
C LYS A 121 10.74 8.19 2.31
N LYS A 122 10.67 9.22 3.15
CA LYS A 122 9.82 9.25 4.35
C LYS A 122 9.13 10.61 4.48
N VAL A 123 7.86 10.56 4.84
CA VAL A 123 7.04 11.74 5.19
C VAL A 123 6.60 11.58 6.65
N LEU A 124 6.77 12.65 7.42
CA LEU A 124 6.33 12.72 8.82
C LEU A 124 5.09 13.60 8.92
N MET A 125 4.01 13.07 9.47
CA MET A 125 2.80 13.83 9.76
C MET A 125 2.73 14.19 11.24
N LEU A 126 2.70 15.48 11.54
CA LEU A 126 2.58 16.01 12.90
C LEU A 126 1.19 16.59 13.13
N GLY A 127 0.71 16.48 14.36
CA GLY A 127 -0.57 17.03 14.77
C GLY A 127 -1.01 16.52 16.14
N ARG A 128 -1.92 17.25 16.79
CA ARG A 128 -2.41 16.92 18.14
C ARG A 128 -3.08 15.53 18.20
N ALA A 129 -3.18 14.97 19.40
CA ALA A 129 -3.99 13.77 19.63
C ALA A 129 -5.44 14.03 19.18
N GLY A 130 -6.07 13.05 18.53
CA GLY A 130 -7.44 13.17 18.04
C GLY A 130 -7.64 13.98 16.75
N ILE A 131 -6.60 14.60 16.18
CA ILE A 131 -6.74 15.43 14.96
C ILE A 131 -7.03 14.64 13.67
N GLY A 132 -6.99 13.30 13.72
CA GLY A 132 -7.34 12.46 12.57
C GLY A 132 -6.16 11.93 11.74
N LYS A 133 -4.92 11.92 12.26
CA LYS A 133 -3.73 11.37 11.53
C LYS A 133 -3.94 9.94 11.03
N SER A 134 -4.45 9.03 11.87
CA SER A 134 -4.69 7.64 11.49
C SER A 134 -5.84 7.52 10.47
N THR A 135 -6.90 8.30 10.65
CA THR A 135 -8.02 8.43 9.71
C THR A 135 -7.54 8.90 8.34
N PHE A 136 -6.66 9.90 8.31
CA PHE A 136 -6.02 10.38 7.09
C PHE A 136 -5.23 9.27 6.39
N CYS A 137 -4.38 8.53 7.10
CA CYS A 137 -3.63 7.41 6.49
C CYS A 137 -4.56 6.35 5.88
N GLN A 138 -5.65 6.01 6.57
CA GLN A 138 -6.64 5.07 6.06
C GLN A 138 -7.30 5.58 4.79
N TYR A 139 -7.71 6.85 4.77
CA TYR A 139 -8.31 7.50 3.60
C TYR A 139 -7.37 7.51 2.39
N VAL A 140 -6.12 7.95 2.58
CA VAL A 140 -5.12 7.98 1.51
C VAL A 140 -4.84 6.58 0.96
N THR A 141 -4.71 5.59 1.84
CA THR A 141 -4.45 4.20 1.41
C THR A 141 -5.65 3.63 0.65
N TYR A 142 -6.87 3.98 1.05
CA TYR A 142 -8.09 3.60 0.33
C TYR A 142 -8.15 4.21 -1.08
N ARG A 143 -7.86 5.51 -1.22
CA ARG A 143 -7.79 6.18 -2.53
C ARG A 143 -6.72 5.58 -3.44
N TRP A 144 -5.55 5.25 -2.89
CA TRP A 144 -4.50 4.54 -3.62
C TRP A 144 -4.97 3.16 -4.09
N ALA A 145 -5.66 2.40 -3.22
CA ALA A 145 -6.18 1.09 -3.57
C ALA A 145 -7.23 1.14 -4.68
N LYS A 146 -8.03 2.22 -4.73
CA LYS A 146 -8.96 2.51 -5.84
C LYS A 146 -8.27 2.93 -7.14
N GLY A 147 -6.98 3.27 -7.10
CA GLY A 147 -6.26 3.80 -8.24
C GLY A 147 -6.51 5.29 -8.51
N GLU A 148 -7.09 6.03 -7.54
CA GLU A 148 -7.34 7.46 -7.68
C GLU A 148 -6.06 8.30 -7.55
N ILE A 149 -5.10 7.82 -6.75
CA ILE A 149 -3.81 8.47 -6.51
C ILE A 149 -2.67 7.46 -6.64
N TRP A 150 -1.52 7.92 -7.14
CA TRP A 150 -0.29 7.12 -7.30
C TRP A 150 -0.51 5.76 -7.99
N SER A 151 -1.32 5.74 -9.05
CA SER A 151 -1.64 4.55 -9.85
C SER A 151 -0.45 3.96 -10.62
N GLN A 152 0.67 4.69 -10.69
CA GLN A 152 1.89 4.30 -11.40
C GLN A 152 2.89 3.49 -10.55
N ILE A 153 2.52 3.15 -9.30
CA ILE A 153 3.32 2.29 -8.40
C ILE A 153 3.09 0.82 -8.72
#